data_AF-A0A7C3F3M4-F1
#
_entry.id   AF-A0A7C3F3M4-F1
#
_cell.length_a   1.000
_cell.length_b   1.000
_cell.length_c   1.000
_cell.angle_alpha   90.00
_cell.angle_beta   90.00
_cell.angle_gamma   90.00
#
_symmetry.space_group_name_H-M   'P 1'
#
loop_
_entity.id
_entity.type
_entity.pdbx_description
1 polymer ?
#
loop_
_entity_poly.entity_id
_entity_poly.type
_entity_poly.pdbx_seq_one_letter_code
_entity_poly.pdbx_strand_id
1 'polypeptide(L)'
;MNVEVFDRHGVKRDWDWLRDVYGNVMLLDGGPRPKFTLVRVDETEGPAVIVVRIQRLDGSPVVDQPVANHWPDPDLPSLEGGELKTLWRTTGVHQRTDRNGYTGFGLGPGSYILDPVLGGPHVIWVLSPSLRSDGISGVGMLPGTNHRGPLHLTFVLDDRSPEEVIEPPPSEREATLAELLAEMRVIRSVLESLADHLGVTTR
;
A
#
# COMPACT_ATOMS: atom_id res chain seq x y z
N MET A 1 1.32 1.43 -6.35
CA MET A 1 0.06 2.20 -6.28
C MET A 1 0.32 3.36 -5.34
N ASN A 2 -0.06 4.59 -5.69
CA ASN A 2 0.13 5.75 -4.81
C ASN A 2 -1.09 5.93 -3.92
N VAL A 3 -0.88 6.25 -2.64
CA VAL A 3 -1.93 6.53 -1.68
C VAL A 3 -2.60 7.85 -2.04
N GLU A 4 -3.93 7.87 -2.14
CA GLU A 4 -4.68 9.10 -2.33
C GLU A 4 -4.91 9.79 -0.98
N VAL A 5 -4.65 11.09 -0.91
CA VAL A 5 -4.89 11.89 0.29
C VAL A 5 -5.99 12.90 -0.01
N PHE A 6 -6.95 13.07 0.89
CA PHE A 6 -8.01 14.06 0.78
C PHE A 6 -8.10 14.89 2.06
N ASP A 7 -8.29 16.19 1.93
CA ASP A 7 -8.63 17.04 3.07
C ASP A 7 -10.11 16.88 3.48
N ARG A 8 -10.51 17.49 4.60
CA ARG A 8 -11.88 17.42 5.16
C ARG A 8 -12.95 17.99 4.23
N HIS A 9 -12.55 18.77 3.22
CA HIS A 9 -13.45 19.33 2.22
C HIS A 9 -13.53 18.44 0.97
N GLY A 10 -12.87 17.28 0.97
CA GLY A 10 -12.83 16.34 -0.16
C GLY A 10 -11.89 16.78 -1.27
N VAL A 11 -11.01 17.77 -1.03
CA VAL A 11 -10.03 18.20 -2.02
C VAL A 11 -8.83 17.26 -1.96
N LYS A 12 -8.43 16.74 -3.12
CA LYS A 12 -7.24 15.88 -3.23
C LYS A 12 -5.98 16.65 -2.86
N ARG A 13 -5.15 16.04 -2.03
CA ARG A 13 -3.85 16.51 -1.55
C ARG A 13 -2.78 15.46 -1.84
N ASP A 14 -1.53 15.81 -1.58
CA ASP A 14 -0.40 14.90 -1.63
C ASP A 14 0.06 14.52 -0.20
N TRP A 15 1.07 13.65 -0.15
CA TRP A 15 1.65 13.19 1.11
C TRP A 15 2.47 14.29 1.81
N ASP A 16 3.04 15.23 1.05
CA ASP A 16 3.80 16.34 1.59
C ASP A 16 2.87 17.30 2.36
N TRP A 17 1.69 17.61 1.81
CA TRP A 17 0.64 18.34 2.53
C TRP A 17 0.23 17.63 3.82
N LEU A 18 0.08 16.30 3.80
CA LEU A 18 -0.25 15.52 4.98
C LEU A 18 0.82 15.71 6.07
N ARG A 19 2.10 15.72 5.68
CA ARG A 19 3.23 15.93 6.59
C ARG A 19 3.35 17.36 7.10
N ASP A 20 3.09 18.34 6.23
CA ASP A 20 3.11 19.75 6.61
C ASP A 20 2.04 20.08 7.66
N VAL A 21 0.86 19.44 7.56
CA VAL A 21 -0.25 19.67 8.50
C VAL A 21 -0.14 18.83 9.76
N TYR A 22 0.29 17.57 9.65
CA TYR A 22 0.20 16.58 10.73
C TYR A 22 1.53 16.06 11.26
N GLY A 23 2.65 16.57 10.74
CA GLY A 23 3.97 16.18 11.17
C GLY A 23 4.46 14.89 10.51
N ASN A 24 5.21 14.07 11.24
CA ASN A 24 5.88 12.88 10.70
C ASN A 24 4.93 11.69 10.41
N VAL A 25 3.95 11.90 9.53
CA VAL A 25 3.11 10.84 8.98
C VAL A 25 3.94 10.01 8.00
N MET A 26 3.98 8.70 8.19
CA MET A 26 4.78 7.78 7.37
C MET A 26 3.93 6.63 6.86
N LEU A 27 4.04 6.37 5.56
CA LEU A 27 3.60 5.12 4.97
C LEU A 27 4.63 4.04 5.32
N LEU A 28 4.14 2.92 5.84
CA LEU A 28 4.93 1.75 6.15
C LEU A 28 4.68 0.70 5.06
N ASP A 29 5.63 0.49 4.16
CA ASP A 29 5.46 -0.41 3.00
C ASP A 29 5.60 -1.88 3.42
N GLY A 30 4.49 -2.63 3.33
CA GLY A 30 4.43 -4.05 3.67
C GLY A 30 5.21 -4.95 2.70
N GLY A 31 5.80 -4.42 1.63
CA GLY A 31 6.54 -5.16 0.62
C GLY A 31 5.69 -5.52 -0.60
N PRO A 32 6.10 -6.52 -1.41
CA PRO A 32 5.38 -6.90 -2.62
C PRO A 32 4.04 -7.59 -2.32
N ARG A 33 3.19 -7.65 -3.34
CA ARG A 33 1.89 -8.34 -3.32
C ARG A 33 2.04 -9.88 -3.23
N PRO A 34 0.98 -10.62 -2.85
CA PRO A 34 -0.33 -10.14 -2.38
C PRO A 34 -0.28 -9.52 -0.98
N LYS A 35 -1.01 -8.43 -0.76
CA LYS A 35 -1.03 -7.69 0.52
C LYS A 35 -2.29 -6.85 0.72
N PHE A 36 -2.53 -6.42 1.95
CA PHE A 36 -3.39 -5.28 2.25
C PHE A 36 -2.64 -3.99 1.94
N THR A 37 -3.09 -3.26 0.93
CA THR A 37 -2.47 -2.02 0.47
C THR A 37 -3.23 -0.84 1.03
N LEU A 38 -2.55 0.13 1.67
CA LEU A 38 -3.20 1.40 2.00
C LEU A 38 -3.39 2.18 0.71
N VAL A 39 -4.63 2.53 0.37
CA VAL A 39 -4.93 3.23 -0.89
C VAL A 39 -5.45 4.64 -0.69
N ARG A 40 -5.99 4.95 0.49
CA ARG A 40 -6.59 6.26 0.75
C ARG A 40 -6.47 6.68 2.21
N VAL A 41 -6.18 7.95 2.42
CA VAL A 41 -6.21 8.65 3.70
C VAL A 41 -7.09 9.88 3.55
N ASP A 42 -8.13 9.96 4.37
CA ASP A 42 -9.01 11.13 4.45
C ASP A 42 -8.78 11.84 5.79
N GLU A 43 -8.56 13.17 5.71
CA GLU A 43 -8.71 14.04 6.87
C GLU A 43 -10.19 14.07 7.27
N THR A 44 -10.45 13.90 8.56
CA THR A 44 -11.78 14.07 9.14
C THR A 44 -11.72 15.03 10.32
N GLU A 45 -12.88 15.56 10.72
CA GLU A 45 -13.06 16.39 11.91
C GLU A 45 -14.40 16.00 12.55
N GLY A 46 -14.47 15.97 13.87
CA GLY A 46 -15.68 15.61 14.62
C GLY A 46 -15.43 14.52 15.66
N PRO A 47 -16.02 13.32 15.54
CA PRO A 47 -15.81 12.26 16.52
C PRO A 47 -14.33 11.89 16.68
N ALA A 48 -13.89 11.70 17.91
CA ALA A 48 -12.54 11.28 18.24
C ALA A 48 -12.35 9.78 17.94
N VAL A 49 -12.24 9.42 16.65
CA VAL A 49 -12.15 8.03 16.19
C VAL A 49 -11.26 7.92 14.96
N ILE A 50 -10.34 6.93 14.95
CA ILE A 50 -9.73 6.47 13.70
C ILE A 50 -10.64 5.42 13.09
N VAL A 51 -11.15 5.67 11.90
CA VAL A 51 -11.96 4.75 11.10
C VAL A 51 -11.07 4.02 10.09
N VAL A 52 -11.22 2.72 9.99
CA VAL A 52 -10.55 1.90 8.98
C VAL A 52 -11.58 1.15 8.17
N ARG A 53 -11.50 1.29 6.85
CA ARG A 53 -12.27 0.50 5.88
C ARG A 53 -11.35 -0.49 5.18
N ILE A 54 -11.80 -1.73 5.05
CA ILE A 54 -11.15 -2.74 4.23
C ILE A 54 -12.11 -3.21 3.15
N GLN A 55 -11.64 -3.17 1.91
CA GLN A 55 -12.39 -3.60 0.74
C GLN A 55 -11.51 -4.44 -0.21
N ARG A 56 -12.13 -5.18 -1.11
CA ARG A 56 -11.44 -5.80 -2.25
C ARG A 56 -11.30 -4.80 -3.40
N LEU A 57 -10.61 -5.21 -4.46
CA LEU A 57 -10.44 -4.41 -5.68
C LEU A 57 -11.77 -3.99 -6.34
N ASP A 58 -12.81 -4.81 -6.22
CA ASP A 58 -14.16 -4.53 -6.73
C ASP A 58 -14.99 -3.59 -5.82
N GLY A 59 -14.41 -3.15 -4.69
CA GLY A 59 -15.07 -2.32 -3.69
C GLY A 59 -15.94 -3.09 -2.68
N SER A 60 -16.06 -4.42 -2.82
CA SER A 60 -16.78 -5.26 -1.85
C SER A 60 -16.09 -5.24 -0.48
N PRO A 61 -16.85 -5.24 0.63
CA PRO A 61 -16.25 -5.19 1.96
C PRO A 61 -15.51 -6.49 2.30
N VAL A 62 -14.40 -6.35 3.02
CA VAL A 62 -13.76 -7.49 3.71
C VAL A 62 -14.26 -7.50 5.14
N VAL A 63 -15.13 -8.46 5.44
CA VAL A 63 -15.79 -8.62 6.74
C VAL A 63 -14.91 -9.41 7.70
N ASP A 64 -14.99 -9.12 8.99
CA ASP A 64 -14.33 -9.86 10.06
C ASP A 64 -12.79 -9.87 9.97
N GLN A 65 -12.22 -8.86 9.30
CA GLN A 65 -10.79 -8.68 9.11
C GLN A 65 -10.20 -7.91 10.30
N PRO A 66 -9.25 -8.49 11.06
CA PRO A 66 -8.64 -7.78 12.19
C PRO A 66 -7.71 -6.65 11.73
N VAL A 67 -7.84 -5.50 12.38
CA VAL A 67 -7.01 -4.31 12.23
C VAL A 67 -6.40 -4.00 13.58
N ALA A 68 -5.11 -3.68 13.61
CA ALA A 68 -4.40 -3.30 14.80
C ALA A 68 -4.23 -1.77 14.89
N ASN A 69 -4.24 -1.28 16.13
CA ASN A 69 -3.88 0.07 16.51
C ASN A 69 -2.88 0.00 17.68
N HIS A 70 -1.73 0.63 17.50
CA HIS A 70 -0.70 0.79 18.52
C HIS A 70 -0.53 2.26 18.88
N TRP A 71 -0.22 2.54 20.15
CA TRP A 71 0.25 3.83 20.65
C TRP A 71 1.30 3.62 21.76
N PRO A 72 2.05 4.66 22.19
CA PRO A 72 3.10 4.53 23.21
C PRO A 72 2.57 4.30 24.63
N ASP A 73 1.96 3.14 24.84
CA ASP A 73 1.44 2.68 26.12
C ASP A 73 2.04 1.31 26.43
N PRO A 74 2.78 1.18 27.56
CA PRO A 74 3.46 -0.06 27.92
C PRO A 74 2.48 -1.20 28.27
N ASP A 75 1.22 -0.89 28.56
CA ASP A 75 0.20 -1.86 28.98
C ASP A 75 -0.61 -2.41 27.80
N LEU A 76 -0.25 -2.05 26.56
CA LEU A 76 -0.89 -2.60 25.37
C LEU A 76 -0.72 -4.12 25.29
N PRO A 77 -1.79 -4.87 24.93
CA PRO A 77 -1.71 -6.32 24.84
C PRO A 77 -0.72 -6.73 23.75
N SER A 78 -0.01 -7.83 24.00
CA SER A 78 0.84 -8.45 22.99
C SER A 78 -0.01 -9.02 21.85
N LEU A 79 0.48 -8.81 20.63
CA LEU A 79 -0.02 -9.39 19.38
C LEU A 79 0.81 -10.60 18.95
N GLU A 80 1.88 -10.93 19.69
CA GLU A 80 2.73 -12.10 19.42
C GLU A 80 2.09 -13.40 19.90
N GLY A 81 2.51 -14.52 19.30
CA GLY A 81 2.09 -15.87 19.71
C GLY A 81 0.69 -16.30 19.22
N GLY A 82 -0.03 -15.42 18.52
CA GLY A 82 -1.29 -15.76 17.84
C GLY A 82 -1.10 -16.27 16.41
N GLU A 83 -2.19 -16.69 15.77
CA GLU A 83 -2.21 -17.07 14.34
C GLU A 83 -2.06 -15.86 13.40
N LEU A 84 -2.27 -14.65 13.92
CA LEU A 84 -2.19 -13.40 13.15
C LEU A 84 -0.74 -12.89 13.12
N LYS A 85 -0.22 -12.62 11.92
CA LYS A 85 1.10 -12.02 11.76
C LYS A 85 1.01 -10.51 11.97
N THR A 86 1.99 -9.97 12.68
CA THR A 86 2.19 -8.53 12.83
C THR A 86 3.55 -8.13 12.24
N LEU A 87 3.58 -7.02 11.49
CA LEU A 87 4.80 -6.53 10.83
C LEU A 87 5.41 -5.31 11.53
N TRP A 88 4.56 -4.43 12.08
CA TRP A 88 4.98 -3.09 12.47
C TRP A 88 5.22 -2.94 13.97
N ARG A 89 4.40 -3.58 14.79
CA ARG A 89 4.49 -3.55 16.25
C ARG A 89 4.06 -4.88 16.84
N THR A 90 4.64 -5.24 17.96
CA THR A 90 4.33 -6.49 18.69
C THR A 90 3.26 -6.28 19.75
N THR A 91 2.85 -5.04 20.01
CA THR A 91 1.76 -4.70 20.93
C THR A 91 0.75 -3.77 20.26
N GLY A 92 -0.51 -3.88 20.66
CA GLY A 92 -1.60 -3.06 20.13
C GLY A 92 -2.96 -3.67 20.44
N VAL A 93 -4.00 -2.84 20.43
CA VAL A 93 -5.37 -3.34 20.43
C VAL A 93 -5.77 -3.70 19.00
N HIS A 94 -6.66 -4.67 18.84
CA HIS A 94 -7.23 -4.95 17.53
C HIS A 94 -8.74 -5.02 17.59
N GLN A 95 -9.37 -4.63 16.48
CA GLN A 95 -10.79 -4.78 16.25
C GLN A 95 -11.01 -5.38 14.88
N ARG A 96 -12.14 -6.06 14.68
CA ARG A 96 -12.47 -6.71 13.41
C ARG A 96 -13.45 -5.83 12.65
N THR A 97 -13.36 -5.85 11.32
CA THR A 97 -14.30 -5.13 10.47
C THR A 97 -15.71 -5.71 10.56
N ASP A 98 -16.71 -4.84 10.50
CA ASP A 98 -18.13 -5.20 10.47
C ASP A 98 -18.55 -5.72 9.08
N ARG A 99 -19.87 -5.94 8.91
CA ARG A 99 -20.46 -6.40 7.63
C ARG A 99 -20.25 -5.45 6.45
N ASN A 100 -19.90 -4.19 6.71
CA ASN A 100 -19.64 -3.16 5.70
C ASN A 100 -18.13 -2.95 5.50
N GLY A 101 -17.27 -3.74 6.14
CA GLY A 101 -15.83 -3.64 6.04
C GLY A 101 -15.22 -2.54 6.90
N TYR A 102 -15.95 -2.00 7.88
CA TYR A 102 -15.48 -0.90 8.74
C TYR A 102 -15.12 -1.38 10.14
N THR A 103 -14.09 -0.76 10.72
CA THR A 103 -13.81 -0.82 12.16
C THR A 103 -13.33 0.55 12.63
N GLY A 104 -13.22 0.77 13.95
CA GLY A 104 -12.72 2.04 14.44
C GLY A 104 -12.22 2.02 15.87
N PHE A 105 -11.28 2.91 16.16
CA PHE A 105 -10.64 3.04 17.46
C PHE A 105 -10.96 4.38 18.06
N GLY A 106 -11.65 4.39 19.20
CA GLY A 106 -11.87 5.61 19.98
C GLY A 106 -10.55 6.23 20.41
N LEU A 107 -10.45 7.54 20.33
CA LEU A 107 -9.26 8.31 20.63
C LEU A 107 -9.43 9.07 21.94
N GLY A 108 -8.35 9.14 22.71
CA GLY A 108 -8.32 9.81 24.01
C GLY A 108 -7.42 11.04 24.01
N PRO A 109 -7.23 11.68 25.18
CA PRO A 109 -6.32 12.82 25.33
C PRO A 109 -4.87 12.51 24.90
N GLY A 110 -4.45 11.25 24.98
CA GLY A 110 -3.12 10.82 24.52
C GLY A 110 -2.96 10.77 23.00
N SER A 111 -4.03 10.92 22.21
CA SER A 111 -4.04 10.75 20.76
C SER A 111 -3.71 12.04 19.98
N TYR A 112 -3.42 13.15 20.67
CA TYR A 112 -3.09 14.43 20.04
C TYR A 112 -1.65 14.47 19.51
N ILE A 113 -1.46 15.13 18.38
CA ILE A 113 -0.16 15.45 17.80
C ILE A 113 0.42 16.65 18.56
N LEU A 114 1.19 16.38 19.61
CA LEU A 114 1.80 17.42 20.45
C LEU A 114 3.16 17.88 19.93
N ASP A 115 3.85 17.04 19.16
CA ASP A 115 5.11 17.33 18.51
C ASP A 115 5.04 16.90 17.03
N PRO A 116 4.96 17.85 16.08
CA PRO A 116 4.95 17.54 14.65
C PRO A 116 6.19 16.78 14.17
N VAL A 117 7.34 16.90 14.83
CA VAL A 117 8.56 16.14 14.47
C VAL A 117 8.35 14.64 14.71
N LEU A 118 7.57 14.28 15.73
CA LEU A 118 7.20 12.89 16.01
C LEU A 118 5.96 12.43 15.25
N GLY A 119 5.05 13.37 14.95
CA GLY A 119 3.72 13.07 14.40
C GLY A 119 2.76 12.56 15.48
N GLY A 120 1.64 12.00 15.05
CA GLY A 120 0.66 11.41 15.94
C GLY A 120 1.11 10.07 16.53
N PRO A 121 0.56 9.68 17.68
CA PRO A 121 1.05 8.53 18.44
C PRO A 121 0.64 7.18 17.83
N HIS A 122 -0.31 7.17 16.88
CA HIS A 122 -0.92 5.94 16.42
C HIS A 122 -0.17 5.32 15.24
N VAL A 123 -0.14 3.98 15.24
CA VAL A 123 0.24 3.14 14.10
C VAL A 123 -0.91 2.20 13.79
N ILE A 124 -1.34 2.16 12.53
CA ILE A 124 -2.47 1.35 12.06
C ILE A 124 -2.03 0.40 10.95
N TRP A 125 -2.44 -0.87 11.04
CA TRP A 125 -2.23 -1.87 9.99
C TRP A 125 -3.22 -3.02 10.07
N VAL A 126 -3.34 -3.78 8.99
CA VAL A 126 -4.19 -4.98 8.94
C VAL A 126 -3.40 -6.19 9.45
N LEU A 127 -4.02 -6.97 10.32
CA LEU A 127 -3.50 -8.25 10.79
C LEU A 127 -3.99 -9.37 9.87
N SER A 128 -3.14 -10.32 9.52
CA SER A 128 -3.52 -11.47 8.69
C SER A 128 -2.66 -12.68 9.00
N PRO A 129 -3.20 -13.91 8.95
CA PRO A 129 -2.39 -15.12 9.14
C PRO A 129 -1.41 -15.36 7.97
N SER A 130 -1.76 -14.89 6.77
CA SER A 130 -1.05 -15.26 5.53
C SER A 130 -0.55 -14.07 4.72
N LEU A 131 -1.21 -12.91 4.81
CA LEU A 131 -0.88 -11.75 3.97
C LEU A 131 -0.12 -10.68 4.75
N ARG A 132 0.70 -9.93 4.02
CA ARG A 132 1.34 -8.72 4.56
C ARG A 132 0.36 -7.54 4.52
N SER A 133 0.68 -6.48 5.24
CA SER A 133 -0.09 -5.24 5.24
C SER A 133 0.85 -4.05 5.17
N ASP A 134 0.50 -3.08 4.34
CA ASP A 134 0.95 -1.72 4.56
C ASP A 134 0.49 -1.24 5.93
N GLY A 135 1.19 -0.26 6.48
CA GLY A 135 0.78 0.44 7.67
C GLY A 135 0.88 1.94 7.49
N ILE A 136 0.35 2.67 8.44
CA ILE A 136 0.57 4.11 8.56
C ILE A 136 0.91 4.44 10.00
N SER A 137 1.96 5.21 10.21
CA SER A 137 2.35 5.76 11.51
C SER A 137 2.28 7.28 11.51
N GLY A 138 2.28 7.88 12.69
CA GLY A 138 2.26 9.33 12.82
C GLY A 138 0.85 9.91 12.72
N VAL A 139 -0.21 9.10 12.81
CA VAL A 139 -1.59 9.58 12.75
C VAL A 139 -2.12 9.92 14.15
N GLY A 140 -2.96 10.94 14.23
CA GLY A 140 -3.48 11.47 15.49
C GLY A 140 -4.34 12.70 15.27
N MET A 141 -4.77 13.32 16.37
CA MET A 141 -5.64 14.49 16.36
C MET A 141 -4.82 15.78 16.46
N LEU A 142 -5.17 16.80 15.70
CA LEU A 142 -4.53 18.10 15.77
C LEU A 142 -5.05 18.88 16.99
N PRO A 143 -4.18 19.37 17.89
CA PRO A 143 -4.60 20.11 19.07
C PRO A 143 -5.31 21.42 18.69
N GLY A 144 -6.26 21.85 19.53
CA GLY A 144 -7.04 23.08 19.31
C GLY A 144 -8.10 22.97 18.22
N THR A 145 -8.39 21.77 17.73
CA THR A 145 -9.46 21.49 16.75
C THR A 145 -10.51 20.54 17.33
N ASN A 146 -11.63 20.35 16.63
CA ASN A 146 -12.62 19.33 16.99
C ASN A 146 -12.15 17.95 16.48
N HIS A 147 -11.04 17.43 17.02
CA HIS A 147 -10.44 16.14 16.66
C HIS A 147 -10.10 16.01 15.17
N ARG A 148 -9.59 17.08 14.55
CA ARG A 148 -9.19 17.05 13.13
C ARG A 148 -7.94 16.19 12.94
N GLY A 149 -7.92 15.29 11.97
CA GLY A 149 -6.73 14.46 11.71
C GLY A 149 -6.87 13.56 10.48
N PRO A 150 -5.79 12.88 10.04
CA PRO A 150 -5.84 11.81 9.04
C PRO A 150 -6.43 10.54 9.68
N LEU A 151 -7.73 10.57 9.97
CA LEU A 151 -8.40 9.59 10.83
C LEU A 151 -9.34 8.65 10.06
N HIS A 152 -9.40 8.70 8.73
CA HIS A 152 -10.13 7.69 7.96
C HIS A 152 -9.22 7.07 6.90
N LEU A 153 -9.00 5.76 7.06
CA LEU A 153 -8.03 4.99 6.30
C LEU A 153 -8.76 3.92 5.49
N THR A 154 -8.44 3.80 4.20
CA THR A 154 -8.95 2.71 3.36
C THR A 154 -7.81 1.81 2.91
N PHE A 155 -7.93 0.53 3.26
CA PHE A 155 -7.09 -0.54 2.76
C PHE A 155 -7.82 -1.35 1.70
N VAL A 156 -7.08 -1.76 0.66
CA VAL A 156 -7.54 -2.69 -0.35
C VAL A 156 -6.80 -4.01 -0.20
N LEU A 157 -7.54 -5.11 -0.10
CA LEU A 157 -6.99 -6.44 -0.30
C LEU A 157 -6.69 -6.63 -1.80
N ASP A 158 -5.40 -6.63 -2.15
CA ASP A 158 -4.92 -7.01 -3.48
C ASP A 158 -4.33 -8.42 -3.38
N ASP A 159 -5.15 -9.42 -3.71
CA ASP A 159 -4.84 -10.85 -3.66
C ASP A 159 -4.22 -11.38 -4.97
N ARG A 160 -3.99 -10.52 -5.95
CA ARG A 160 -3.31 -10.89 -7.20
C ARG A 160 -1.84 -11.24 -6.91
N SER A 161 -1.41 -12.38 -7.44
CA SER A 161 0.01 -12.78 -7.42
C SER A 161 0.87 -11.76 -8.17
N PRO A 162 2.13 -11.51 -7.77
CA PRO A 162 3.08 -10.69 -8.54
C PRO A 162 3.20 -11.06 -10.02
N GLU A 163 2.90 -12.30 -10.39
CA GLU A 163 3.11 -12.86 -11.73
C GLU A 163 1.95 -12.71 -12.73
N GLU A 164 0.81 -12.10 -12.38
CA GLU A 164 -0.23 -11.77 -13.38
C GLU A 164 -0.01 -10.40 -14.05
N VAL A 165 1.24 -10.09 -14.40
CA VAL A 165 1.48 -9.14 -15.50
C VAL A 165 1.53 -9.99 -16.75
N ILE A 166 0.37 -10.22 -17.38
CA ILE A 166 0.33 -10.69 -18.75
C ILE A 166 1.07 -9.61 -19.54
N GLU A 167 2.29 -9.89 -20.00
CA GLU A 167 2.96 -9.00 -20.94
C GLU A 167 1.95 -8.73 -22.07
N PRO A 168 1.64 -7.46 -22.38
CA PRO A 168 0.78 -7.19 -23.51
C PRO A 168 1.40 -7.91 -24.72
N PRO A 169 0.60 -8.56 -25.57
CA PRO A 169 1.15 -9.16 -26.79
C PRO A 169 2.00 -8.08 -27.48
N PRO A 170 3.21 -8.44 -27.99
CA PRO A 170 4.09 -7.48 -28.61
C PRO A 170 3.29 -6.67 -29.63
N SER A 171 3.49 -5.36 -29.62
CA SER A 171 2.82 -4.49 -30.58
C SER A 171 3.09 -4.98 -32.00
N GLU A 172 2.20 -4.71 -32.96
CA GLU A 172 2.41 -5.09 -34.36
C GLU A 172 3.80 -4.68 -34.86
N ARG A 173 4.28 -3.50 -34.41
CA ARG A 173 5.62 -3.00 -34.70
C ARG A 173 6.74 -3.87 -34.14
N GLU A 174 6.60 -4.38 -32.93
CA GLU A 174 7.58 -5.26 -32.28
C GLU A 174 7.55 -6.66 -32.87
N ALA A 175 6.36 -7.17 -33.22
CA ALA A 175 6.20 -8.43 -33.95
C ALA A 175 6.87 -8.35 -35.34
N THR A 176 6.61 -7.29 -36.11
CA THR A 176 7.25 -7.07 -37.41
C THR A 176 8.77 -6.91 -37.27
N LEU A 177 9.25 -6.21 -36.24
CA LEU A 177 10.69 -6.07 -36.00
C LEU A 177 11.35 -7.42 -35.66
N ALA A 178 10.69 -8.26 -34.86
CA ALA A 178 11.17 -9.58 -34.52
C ALA A 178 11.23 -10.52 -35.75
N GLU A 179 10.22 -10.48 -36.60
CA GLU A 179 10.19 -11.21 -37.87
C GLU A 179 11.31 -10.75 -38.81
N LEU A 180 11.49 -9.43 -38.97
CA LEU A 180 12.53 -8.87 -39.82
C LEU A 180 13.94 -9.25 -39.33
N LEU A 181 14.16 -9.23 -38.01
CA LEU A 181 15.42 -9.65 -37.40
C LEU A 181 15.68 -11.16 -37.59
N ALA A 182 14.63 -12.00 -37.57
CA ALA A 182 14.75 -13.42 -37.84
C ALA A 182 15.14 -13.67 -39.31
N GLU A 183 14.48 -13.00 -40.26
CA GLU A 183 14.84 -13.07 -41.68
C GLU A 183 16.28 -12.60 -41.94
N MET A 184 16.71 -11.50 -41.32
CA MET A 184 18.08 -11.01 -41.46
C MET A 184 19.13 -12.01 -40.95
N ARG A 185 18.82 -12.80 -39.92
CA ARG A 185 19.72 -13.87 -39.43
C ARG A 185 19.82 -15.01 -40.45
N VAL A 186 18.71 -15.38 -41.08
CA VAL A 186 18.70 -16.40 -42.15
C VAL A 186 19.53 -15.92 -43.34
N ILE A 187 19.33 -14.68 -43.79
CA ILE A 187 20.10 -14.09 -44.88
C ILE A 187 21.59 -14.06 -44.55
N ARG A 188 21.96 -13.64 -43.34
CA ARG A 188 23.36 -13.66 -42.88
C ARG A 188 23.96 -15.06 -42.97
N SER A 189 23.26 -16.07 -42.46
CA SER A 189 23.75 -17.45 -42.47
C SER A 189 23.97 -17.99 -43.90
N VAL A 190 23.08 -17.66 -44.83
CA VAL A 190 23.24 -18.05 -46.24
C VAL A 190 24.44 -17.35 -46.89
N LEU A 191 24.64 -16.06 -46.59
CA LEU A 191 25.77 -15.30 -47.11
C LEU A 191 27.11 -15.80 -46.55
N GLU A 192 27.18 -16.15 -45.27
CA GLU A 192 28.35 -16.77 -44.66
C GLU A 192 28.66 -18.12 -45.33
N SER A 193 27.65 -18.97 -45.54
CA SER A 193 27.83 -20.25 -46.23
C SER A 193 28.31 -20.10 -47.69
N LEU A 194 27.83 -19.07 -48.41
CA LEU A 194 28.28 -18.76 -49.76
C LEU A 194 29.71 -18.22 -49.78
N ALA A 195 30.07 -17.36 -48.83
CA ALA A 195 31.42 -16.81 -48.71
C ALA A 195 32.45 -17.94 -48.47
N ASP A 196 32.12 -18.89 -47.59
CA ASP A 196 32.93 -20.08 -47.33
C ASP A 196 33.09 -20.94 -48.59
N HIS A 197 31.99 -21.16 -49.34
CA HIS A 197 32.02 -21.95 -50.57
C HIS A 197 32.88 -21.30 -51.68
N LEU A 198 32.89 -19.96 -51.73
CA LEU A 198 33.62 -19.18 -52.73
C LEU A 198 35.07 -18.85 -52.30
N GLY A 199 35.48 -19.24 -51.08
CA GLY A 199 36.82 -18.96 -50.56
C GLY A 199 37.07 -17.47 -50.26
N VAL A 200 36.00 -16.69 -50.07
CA VAL A 200 36.09 -15.25 -49.77
C VAL A 200 36.17 -15.08 -48.26
N THR A 201 37.38 -14.90 -47.73
CA THR A 201 37.57 -14.64 -46.30
C THR A 201 37.19 -13.19 -45.98
N THR A 202 36.10 -12.96 -45.25
CA THR A 202 35.79 -11.67 -44.65
C THR A 202 36.78 -11.39 -43.51
N ARG A 203 37.60 -10.35 -43.66
CA ARG A 203 38.44 -9.78 -42.58
C ARG A 203 37.63 -8.87 -41.68
#